data_AF-A0A2V6YSI0-F1
#
_entry.id   AF-A0A2V6YSI0-F1
#
_cell.length_a   1.000
_cell.length_b   1.000
_cell.length_c   1.000
_cell.angle_alpha   90.00
_cell.angle_beta   90.00
_cell.angle_gamma   90.00
#
_symmetry.space_group_name_H-M   'P 1'
#
loop_
_entity.id
_entity.type
_entity.pdbx_description
1 polymer ?
#
loop_
_entity_poly.entity_id
_entity_poly.type
_entity_poly.pdbx_seq_one_letter_code
_entity_poly.pdbx_strand_id
1 'polypeptide(L)'
;MTRCSALASAVHAVAFGALLLATAAPAQAANSGFVSASGGQFVLNGRPFYFVGSNAYYLVPAATWGATNYTDETMTMAQSLGFTVFRAWGFFDDPGQATALQSGPGVYNEASFRAMDYVLYKA
;
A
#
# COMPACT_ATOMS: atom_id res chain seq x y z
N MET A 1 -9.48 35.99 -79.28
CA MET A 1 -8.36 35.77 -78.34
C MET A 1 -8.69 36.42 -77.00
N THR A 2 -9.39 35.72 -76.11
CA THR A 2 -9.22 35.87 -74.65
C THR A 2 -9.74 34.59 -73.99
N ARG A 3 -8.93 34.10 -73.04
CA ARG A 3 -8.92 32.77 -72.41
C ARG A 3 -10.11 32.58 -71.46
N CYS A 4 -10.77 31.42 -71.48
CA CYS A 4 -10.49 30.18 -70.71
C CYS A 4 -11.09 30.20 -69.29
N SER A 5 -11.92 29.19 -69.06
CA SER A 5 -12.76 28.79 -67.92
C SER A 5 -12.02 28.38 -66.64
N ALA A 6 -12.68 28.50 -65.47
CA ALA A 6 -13.15 27.37 -64.64
C ALA A 6 -13.38 27.74 -63.15
N LEU A 7 -14.33 27.01 -62.56
CA LEU A 7 -14.86 27.04 -61.19
C LEU A 7 -13.83 26.74 -60.10
N ALA A 8 -14.09 27.22 -58.86
CA ALA A 8 -14.00 26.40 -57.64
C ALA A 8 -14.59 27.16 -56.43
N SER A 9 -15.69 26.65 -55.88
CA SER A 9 -16.15 26.97 -54.53
C SER A 9 -15.17 26.41 -53.49
N ALA A 10 -14.87 27.16 -52.43
CA ALA A 10 -14.26 26.62 -51.23
C ALA A 10 -14.85 27.33 -49.99
N VAL A 11 -15.87 26.69 -49.43
CA VAL A 11 -16.23 26.81 -48.01
C VAL A 11 -15.07 26.26 -47.18
N HIS A 12 -14.87 26.79 -45.96
CA HIS A 12 -14.33 26.18 -44.74
C HIS A 12 -13.28 27.07 -44.04
N ALA A 13 -13.64 27.58 -42.86
CA ALA A 13 -12.79 27.51 -41.67
C ALA A 13 -13.67 27.64 -40.42
N VAL A 14 -14.12 26.49 -39.92
CA VAL A 14 -14.72 26.38 -38.60
C VAL A 14 -13.60 26.49 -37.58
N ALA A 15 -13.54 27.60 -36.83
CA ALA A 15 -12.64 27.74 -35.69
C ALA A 15 -13.37 27.32 -34.41
N PHE A 16 -13.44 26.01 -34.15
CA PHE A 16 -13.79 25.54 -32.81
C PHE A 16 -12.56 25.71 -31.92
N GLY A 17 -12.64 26.69 -31.01
CA GLY A 17 -11.63 26.90 -29.97
C GLY A 17 -11.55 25.66 -29.08
N ALA A 18 -10.41 24.97 -29.11
CA ALA A 18 -10.09 23.94 -28.15
C ALA A 18 -9.77 24.61 -26.80
N LEU A 19 -10.76 24.68 -25.92
CA LEU A 19 -10.53 24.97 -24.50
C LEU A 19 -9.86 23.73 -23.89
N LEU A 20 -8.53 23.72 -23.89
CA LEU A 20 -7.75 22.77 -23.10
C LEU A 20 -8.01 23.07 -21.63
N LEU A 21 -9.00 22.41 -21.05
CA LEU A 21 -9.07 22.19 -19.61
C LEU A 21 -7.88 21.31 -19.25
N ALA A 22 -6.74 21.94 -18.97
CA ALA A 22 -5.66 21.30 -18.27
C ALA A 22 -6.20 20.93 -16.88
N THR A 23 -6.74 19.73 -16.76
CA THR A 23 -6.94 19.14 -15.44
C THR A 23 -5.54 19.00 -14.87
N ALA A 24 -5.22 19.84 -13.88
CA ALA A 24 -4.03 19.63 -13.08
C ALA A 24 -4.13 18.20 -12.55
N ALA A 25 -3.29 17.30 -13.06
CA ALA A 25 -3.14 15.99 -12.46
C ALA A 25 -2.90 16.25 -10.97
N PRO A 26 -3.63 15.57 -10.05
CA PRO A 26 -3.36 15.75 -8.63
C PRO A 26 -1.86 15.51 -8.45
N ALA A 27 -1.19 16.43 -7.74
CA ALA A 27 0.24 16.35 -7.52
C ALA A 27 0.57 14.98 -6.90
N GLN A 28 0.97 14.03 -7.74
CA GLN A 28 1.08 12.62 -7.40
C GLN A 28 2.45 12.38 -6.75
N ALA A 29 2.71 13.06 -5.63
CA ALA A 29 4.01 13.05 -4.97
C ALA A 29 3.94 12.88 -3.44
N ALA A 30 2.79 12.51 -2.86
CA ALA A 30 2.64 12.66 -1.40
C ALA A 30 2.81 11.40 -0.54
N ASN A 31 2.99 10.18 -1.07
CA ASN A 31 3.20 8.97 -0.23
C ASN A 31 3.77 7.76 -1.03
N SER A 32 4.94 7.90 -1.65
CA SER A 32 5.59 6.73 -2.27
C SER A 32 5.94 5.70 -1.18
N GLY A 33 5.46 4.47 -1.30
CA GLY A 33 5.74 3.37 -0.38
C GLY A 33 4.75 3.21 0.78
N PHE A 34 3.79 4.12 0.96
CA PHE A 34 2.76 4.00 2.00
C PHE A 34 1.36 3.82 1.41
N VAL A 35 0.57 2.92 2.00
CA VAL A 35 -0.85 2.79 1.69
C VAL A 35 -1.58 4.00 2.28
N SER A 36 -2.46 4.60 1.49
CA SER A 36 -3.34 5.71 1.87
C SER A 36 -4.79 5.40 1.51
N ALA A 37 -5.73 6.24 1.94
CA ALA A 37 -7.14 6.15 1.55
C ALA A 37 -7.52 7.38 0.71
N SER A 38 -8.19 7.15 -0.42
CA SER A 38 -8.71 8.19 -1.30
C SER A 38 -10.00 7.73 -1.95
N GLY A 39 -11.04 8.56 -1.93
CA GLY A 39 -12.32 8.27 -2.60
C GLY A 39 -12.98 6.97 -2.15
N GLY A 40 -12.81 6.57 -0.88
CA GLY A 40 -13.37 5.31 -0.34
C GLY A 40 -12.57 4.06 -0.67
N GLN A 41 -11.37 4.18 -1.23
CA GLN A 41 -10.52 3.05 -1.60
C GLN A 41 -9.10 3.21 -1.05
N PHE A 42 -8.44 2.08 -0.78
CA PHE A 42 -7.00 2.09 -0.51
C PHE A 42 -6.21 2.36 -1.79
N VAL A 43 -5.13 3.13 -1.65
CA VAL A 43 -4.25 3.57 -2.74
C VAL A 43 -2.80 3.38 -2.31
N LEU A 44 -2.01 2.71 -3.14
CA LEU A 44 -0.56 2.56 -2.97
C LEU A 44 0.13 3.04 -4.25
N ASN A 45 1.11 3.94 -4.11
CA ASN A 45 1.86 4.50 -5.25
C ASN A 45 0.96 5.05 -6.37
N GLY A 46 -0.14 5.72 -5.98
CA GLY A 46 -1.10 6.32 -6.91
C GLY A 46 -2.05 5.35 -7.62
N ARG A 47 -2.04 4.07 -7.26
CA ARG A 47 -2.90 3.04 -7.85
C ARG A 47 -3.85 2.43 -6.81
N PRO A 48 -5.05 1.98 -7.22
CA PRO A 48 -5.90 1.11 -6.39
C PRO A 48 -5.09 -0.01 -5.72
N PHE A 49 -5.22 -0.14 -4.40
CA PHE A 49 -4.60 -1.22 -3.63
C PHE A 49 -5.69 -2.16 -3.12
N TYR A 50 -5.85 -3.29 -3.79
CA TYR A 50 -6.66 -4.41 -3.31
C TYR A 50 -5.73 -5.42 -2.66
N PHE A 51 -6.10 -5.92 -1.49
CA PHE A 51 -5.26 -6.86 -0.75
C PHE A 51 -5.95 -8.21 -0.55
N VAL A 52 -5.13 -9.24 -0.50
CA VAL A 52 -5.45 -10.54 0.09
C VAL A 52 -4.65 -10.63 1.37
N GLY A 53 -5.29 -10.97 2.48
CA GLY A 53 -4.63 -10.94 3.78
C GLY A 53 -5.12 -11.97 4.77
N SER A 54 -4.37 -12.11 5.86
CA SER A 54 -4.67 -13.03 6.96
C SER A 54 -4.45 -12.39 8.33
N ASN A 55 -5.01 -13.01 9.36
CA ASN A 55 -4.69 -12.70 10.75
C ASN A 55 -3.46 -13.52 11.18
N ALA A 56 -2.45 -12.85 11.72
CA ALA A 56 -1.18 -13.42 12.16
C ALA A 56 -0.79 -12.90 13.55
N TYR A 57 -1.76 -12.85 14.46
CA TYR A 57 -1.61 -12.34 15.83
C TYR A 57 -0.54 -13.08 16.65
N TYR A 58 -0.23 -14.32 16.29
CA TYR A 58 0.67 -15.22 16.99
C TYR A 58 2.16 -15.01 16.66
N LEU A 59 2.48 -14.29 15.58
CA LEU A 59 3.87 -14.21 15.10
C LEU A 59 4.81 -13.54 16.10
N VAL A 60 4.39 -12.45 16.74
CA VAL A 60 5.23 -11.74 17.73
C VAL A 60 5.45 -12.59 18.98
N PRO A 61 4.41 -13.17 19.64
CA PRO A 61 4.62 -14.08 20.76
C PRO A 61 5.49 -15.30 20.40
N ALA A 62 5.27 -15.92 19.24
CA ALA A 62 6.05 -17.07 18.79
C ALA A 62 7.53 -16.71 18.58
N ALA A 63 7.82 -15.59 17.91
CA ALA A 63 9.17 -15.09 17.72
C ALA A 63 9.84 -14.71 19.07
N THR A 64 9.08 -14.20 20.04
CA THR A 64 9.58 -13.91 21.39
C THR A 64 10.05 -15.18 22.11
N TRP A 65 9.38 -16.31 21.91
CA TRP A 65 9.83 -17.63 22.37
C TRP A 65 10.97 -18.24 21.55
N GLY A 66 11.55 -17.49 20.60
CA GLY A 66 12.64 -17.94 19.74
C GLY A 66 12.19 -18.73 18.51
N ALA A 67 10.88 -18.79 18.24
CA ALA A 67 10.33 -19.56 17.12
C ALA A 67 10.23 -18.72 15.83
N THR A 68 11.33 -18.05 15.46
CA THR A 68 11.38 -17.14 14.30
C THR A 68 11.17 -17.86 12.96
N ASN A 69 11.49 -19.15 12.87
CA ASN A 69 11.27 -19.97 11.68
C ASN A 69 9.79 -19.99 11.26
N TYR A 70 8.84 -19.95 12.21
CA TYR A 70 7.43 -19.87 11.87
C TYR A 70 7.08 -18.56 11.15
N THR A 71 7.76 -17.47 11.49
CA THR A 71 7.61 -16.19 10.76
C THR A 71 8.14 -16.35 9.34
N ASP A 72 9.34 -16.88 9.17
CA ASP A 72 9.94 -17.11 7.85
C ASP A 72 9.07 -17.99 6.94
N GLU A 73 8.60 -19.13 7.46
CA GLU A 73 7.75 -20.07 6.74
C GLU A 73 6.39 -19.45 6.39
N THR A 74 5.76 -18.75 7.33
CA THR A 74 4.47 -18.07 7.12
C THR A 74 4.59 -17.00 6.05
N MET A 75 5.62 -16.14 6.11
CA MET A 75 5.84 -15.09 5.11
C MET A 75 6.13 -15.68 3.73
N THR A 76 6.98 -16.71 3.66
CA THR A 76 7.31 -17.40 2.40
C THR A 76 6.07 -18.02 1.76
N MET A 77 5.26 -18.73 2.54
CA MET A 77 4.02 -19.33 2.04
C MET A 77 3.03 -18.26 1.57
N ALA A 78 2.83 -17.19 2.35
CA ALA A 78 1.91 -16.11 2.02
C ALA A 78 2.31 -15.40 0.72
N GLN A 79 3.59 -15.12 0.53
CA GLN A 79 4.12 -14.57 -0.73
C GLN A 79 3.84 -15.52 -1.91
N SER A 80 4.06 -16.83 -1.74
CA SER A 80 3.78 -17.83 -2.79
C SER A 80 2.30 -17.92 -3.19
N LEU A 81 1.40 -17.54 -2.27
CA LEU A 81 -0.06 -17.54 -2.46
C LEU A 81 -0.61 -16.16 -2.87
N GLY A 82 0.24 -15.13 -3.01
CA GLY A 82 -0.18 -13.79 -3.41
C GLY A 82 -0.82 -12.94 -2.30
N PHE A 83 -0.57 -13.26 -1.04
CA PHE A 83 -0.98 -12.40 0.08
C PHE A 83 -0.14 -11.13 0.10
N THR A 84 -0.76 -10.02 0.48
CA THR A 84 -0.15 -8.68 0.48
C THR A 84 -0.31 -7.95 1.81
N VAL A 85 -1.15 -8.47 2.72
CA VAL A 85 -1.41 -7.86 4.03
C VAL A 85 -1.49 -8.92 5.12
N PHE A 86 -0.87 -8.64 6.26
CA PHE A 86 -1.15 -9.33 7.51
C PHE A 86 -1.70 -8.38 8.55
N ARG A 87 -2.65 -8.87 9.35
CA ARG A 87 -3.05 -8.24 10.61
C ARG A 87 -2.34 -8.96 11.77
N ALA A 88 -1.46 -8.25 12.46
CA ALA A 88 -0.81 -8.73 13.69
C ALA A 88 -1.25 -7.91 14.91
N TRP A 89 -0.92 -8.38 16.11
CA TRP A 89 -1.05 -7.57 17.32
C TRP A 89 0.19 -6.69 17.48
N GLY A 90 -0.02 -5.39 17.68
CA GLY A 90 1.02 -4.44 18.08
C GLY A 90 1.06 -4.21 19.59
N PHE A 91 0.51 -5.15 20.36
CA PHE A 91 0.39 -5.13 21.82
C PHE A 91 0.38 -6.56 22.34
N PHE A 92 0.72 -6.77 23.62
CA PHE A 92 0.44 -8.00 24.35
C PHE A 92 0.73 -7.73 25.83
N ASP A 93 -0.30 -7.43 26.63
CA ASP A 93 -0.09 -6.77 27.92
C ASP A 93 -0.51 -7.66 29.10
N ASP A 94 -0.62 -8.97 28.85
CA ASP A 94 -1.03 -9.95 29.84
C ASP A 94 0.05 -10.10 30.94
N PRO A 95 -0.19 -9.65 32.18
CA PRO A 95 0.82 -9.64 33.21
C PRO A 95 1.31 -11.05 33.56
N GLY A 96 2.63 -11.22 33.68
CA GLY A 96 3.23 -12.51 34.02
C GLY A 96 3.45 -13.45 32.83
N GLN A 97 3.02 -13.08 31.61
CA GLN A 97 3.43 -13.78 30.41
C GLN A 97 4.86 -13.39 30.02
N ALA A 98 5.69 -14.39 29.72
CA ALA A 98 7.04 -14.16 29.21
C ALA A 98 7.05 -13.40 27.86
N THR A 99 5.95 -13.47 27.10
CA THR A 99 5.78 -12.81 25.81
C THR A 99 5.12 -11.45 25.90
N ALA A 100 4.73 -11.00 27.10
CA ALA A 100 4.12 -9.67 27.28
C ALA A 100 5.02 -8.61 26.63
N LEU A 101 4.49 -7.88 25.64
CA LEU A 101 5.12 -6.70 25.06
C LEU A 101 5.23 -5.61 26.13
N GLN A 102 4.16 -5.42 26.92
CA GLN A 102 4.11 -4.46 28.01
C GLN A 102 3.73 -5.18 29.31
N SER A 103 4.70 -5.48 30.16
CA SER A 103 4.50 -6.22 31.42
C SER A 103 3.89 -5.38 32.55
N GLY A 104 3.83 -4.06 32.37
CA GLY A 104 3.21 -3.08 33.26
C GLY A 104 3.13 -1.71 32.58
N PRO A 105 2.38 -0.73 33.11
CA PRO A 105 2.21 0.57 32.47
C PRO A 105 3.56 1.24 32.12
N GLY A 106 3.84 1.39 30.82
CA GLY A 106 5.09 1.98 30.32
C GLY A 106 6.35 1.11 30.51
N VAL A 107 6.22 -0.13 30.98
CA VAL A 107 7.31 -1.09 31.15
C VAL A 107 7.23 -2.12 30.04
N TYR A 108 8.19 -2.07 29.13
CA TYR A 108 8.21 -2.90 27.93
C TYR A 108 9.27 -4.00 28.00
N ASN A 109 8.93 -5.15 27.43
CA ASN A 109 9.84 -6.27 27.27
C ASN A 109 10.63 -6.13 25.96
N GLU A 110 11.93 -5.85 26.07
CA GLU A 110 12.83 -5.68 24.93
C GLU A 110 12.89 -6.93 24.03
N ALA A 111 12.78 -8.14 24.59
CA ALA A 111 12.78 -9.36 23.79
C ALA A 111 11.53 -9.43 22.88
N SER A 112 10.38 -9.04 23.42
CA SER A 112 9.13 -8.95 22.65
C SER A 112 9.16 -7.85 21.60
N PHE A 113 9.79 -6.70 21.89
CA PHE A 113 9.97 -5.65 20.89
C PHE A 113 10.88 -6.09 19.75
N ARG A 114 12.01 -6.74 20.03
CA ARG A 114 12.89 -7.31 18.99
C ARG A 114 12.18 -8.37 18.14
N ALA A 115 11.33 -9.17 18.76
CA ALA A 115 10.49 -10.12 18.03
C ALA A 115 9.51 -9.39 17.10
N MET A 116 8.91 -8.29 17.55
CA MET A 116 8.05 -7.44 16.70
C MET A 116 8.84 -6.81 15.55
N ASP A 117 10.04 -6.30 15.81
CA ASP A 117 10.94 -5.76 14.77
C ASP A 117 11.25 -6.82 13.73
N TYR A 118 11.54 -8.05 14.15
CA TYR A 118 11.82 -9.15 13.23
C TYR A 118 10.60 -9.50 12.36
N VAL A 119 9.40 -9.58 12.95
CA VAL A 119 8.16 -9.84 12.19
C VAL A 119 7.91 -8.74 11.16
N LEU A 120 8.14 -7.47 11.51
CA LEU A 120 8.03 -6.34 10.59
C LEU A 120 9.10 -6.37 9.50
N TYR A 121 10.35 -6.69 9.83
CA TYR A 121 11.45 -6.80 8.87
C TYR A 121 11.22 -7.91 7.82
N LYS A 122 10.53 -8.99 8.21
CA LYS A 122 10.23 -10.11 7.32
C LYS A 122 9.02 -9.89 6.41
N ALA A 123 8.16 -8.93 6.72
CA ALA A 123 6.97 -8.59 5.94
C ALA A 123 7.33 -7.76 4.70
#